data_AF-A0A934BP52-F1
#
_entry.id   AF-A0A934BP52-F1
#
_cell.length_a   1.000
_cell.length_b   1.000
_cell.length_c   1.000
_cell.angle_alpha   90.00
_cell.angle_beta   90.00
_cell.angle_gamma   90.00
#
_symmetry.space_group_name_H-M   'P 1'
#
loop_
_entity.id
_entity.type
_entity.pdbx_description
1 polymer ?
#
loop_
_entity_poly.entity_id
_entity_poly.type
_entity_poly.pdbx_seq_one_letter_code
_entity_poly.pdbx_strand_id
1 'polypeptide(L)'
;MKPTPTTARHVWQRLMWVAVYAIAMGLLEAVCVIYLRRLFPVETNYPIPPLEKMNVEIPREACTIVMLAAVAWLSGINWRSRLACFFFAFGIWDIFYYVGLQWWTGWPGRLITWDCLFLIPKPWYGPVLAPVLISLYFVGACCWVHGREIRGKPMRFSVAMVLSQAVAFSIWYLSFVKDADHITKNGYAGVTYSWPLLIIGAVVGIAGLWLATRPARATVVLASAAAD
;
A
#
# COMPACT_ATOMS: atom_id res chain seq x y z
N MET A 1 27.62 2.34 14.10
CA MET A 1 27.63 3.83 14.22
C MET A 1 26.22 4.32 14.46
N LYS A 2 25.97 5.11 15.51
CA LYS A 2 24.68 5.83 15.65
C LYS A 2 24.63 6.92 14.57
N PRO A 3 23.52 7.09 13.84
CA PRO A 3 23.44 8.16 12.86
C PRO A 3 23.47 9.52 13.55
N THR A 4 24.16 10.47 12.94
CA THR A 4 24.24 11.85 13.43
C THR A 4 22.85 12.52 13.37
N PRO A 5 22.56 13.52 14.22
CA PRO A 5 21.29 14.27 14.19
C PRO A 5 20.96 14.86 12.82
N THR A 6 21.99 15.22 12.05
CA THR A 6 21.88 15.71 10.67
C THR A 6 21.29 14.63 9.75
N THR A 7 21.81 13.41 9.80
CA THR A 7 21.32 12.28 8.99
C THR A 7 19.85 11.96 9.27
N ALA A 8 19.43 12.01 10.53
CA ALA A 8 18.03 11.80 10.92
C ALA A 8 17.09 12.87 10.33
N ARG A 9 17.49 14.15 10.45
CA ARG A 9 16.73 15.28 9.90
C ARG A 9 16.55 15.16 8.39
N HIS A 10 17.59 14.73 7.67
CA HIS A 10 17.53 14.56 6.22
C HIS A 10 16.56 13.45 5.78
N VAL A 11 16.46 12.33 6.52
CA VAL A 11 15.51 11.25 6.19
C VAL A 11 14.06 11.73 6.31
N TRP A 12 13.71 12.38 7.42
CA TRP A 12 12.35 12.89 7.61
C TRP A 12 11.99 14.01 6.64
N GLN A 13 12.94 14.88 6.30
CA GLN A 13 12.75 15.88 5.25
C GLN A 13 12.45 15.24 3.89
N ARG A 14 13.15 14.16 3.53
CA ARG A 14 12.87 13.42 2.29
C ARG A 14 11.48 12.79 2.32
N LEU A 15 11.10 12.10 3.40
CA LEU A 15 9.77 11.51 3.53
C LEU A 15 8.66 12.57 3.49
N MET A 16 8.90 13.76 4.06
CA MET A 16 7.97 14.88 3.95
C MET A 16 7.74 15.29 2.49
N TRP A 17 8.81 15.41 1.68
CA TRP A 17 8.66 15.73 0.26
C TRP A 17 8.00 14.61 -0.56
N VAL A 18 8.30 13.34 -0.23
CA VAL A 18 7.58 12.20 -0.80
C VAL A 18 6.09 12.25 -0.46
N ALA A 19 5.73 12.63 0.78
CA ALA A 19 4.35 12.80 1.19
C ALA A 19 3.67 13.93 0.43
N VAL A 20 4.31 15.10 0.30
CA VAL A 20 3.78 16.24 -0.48
C VAL A 20 3.52 15.81 -1.93
N TYR A 21 4.46 15.11 -2.56
CA TYR A 21 4.29 14.58 -3.90
C TYR A 21 3.11 13.60 -3.98
N ALA A 22 3.05 12.62 -3.08
CA ALA A 22 2.00 11.59 -3.06
C ALA A 22 0.61 12.18 -2.83
N ILE A 23 0.49 13.19 -1.96
CA ILE A 23 -0.76 13.93 -1.73
C ILE A 23 -1.21 14.61 -3.03
N ALA A 24 -0.32 15.38 -3.66
CA ALA A 24 -0.65 16.09 -4.90
C ALA A 24 -1.03 15.11 -6.02
N MET A 25 -0.31 13.99 -6.13
CA MET A 25 -0.60 12.95 -7.11
C MET A 25 -1.94 12.25 -6.85
N GLY A 26 -2.28 11.96 -5.58
CA GLY A 26 -3.56 11.33 -5.21
C GLY A 26 -4.74 12.24 -5.54
N LEU A 27 -4.61 13.53 -5.26
CA LEU A 27 -5.59 14.54 -5.62
C LEU A 27 -5.74 14.69 -7.14
N LEU A 28 -4.63 14.68 -7.90
CA LEU A 28 -4.66 14.71 -9.36
C LEU A 28 -5.43 13.49 -9.90
N GLU A 29 -5.16 12.31 -9.37
CA GLU A 29 -5.86 11.09 -9.76
C GLU A 29 -7.37 11.17 -9.48
N ALA A 30 -7.75 11.71 -8.32
CA ALA A 30 -9.15 11.94 -7.98
C ALA A 30 -9.82 12.90 -8.99
N VAL A 31 -9.14 13.97 -9.41
CA VAL A 31 -9.63 14.89 -10.45
C VAL A 31 -9.83 14.16 -11.78
N CYS A 32 -8.88 13.33 -12.21
CA CYS A 32 -9.02 12.51 -13.41
C CYS A 32 -10.27 11.61 -13.35
N VAL A 33 -10.48 10.92 -12.22
CA VAL A 33 -11.63 10.04 -12.02
C VAL A 33 -12.95 10.83 -11.97
N ILE A 34 -12.96 12.02 -11.37
CA ILE A 34 -14.15 12.90 -11.39
C ILE A 34 -14.53 13.27 -12.81
N TYR A 35 -13.56 13.66 -13.65
CA TYR A 35 -13.83 13.95 -15.05
C TYR A 35 -14.32 12.71 -15.80
N LEU A 36 -13.71 11.54 -15.55
CA LEU A 36 -14.15 10.28 -16.14
C LEU A 36 -15.62 9.97 -15.80
N ARG A 37 -16.01 10.10 -14.52
CA ARG A 37 -17.39 9.89 -14.05
C ARG A 37 -18.39 10.89 -14.63
N ARG A 38 -17.96 12.12 -14.96
CA ARG A 38 -18.81 13.13 -15.61
C ARG A 38 -18.96 12.90 -17.11
N LEU A 39 -17.90 12.45 -17.78
CA LEU A 39 -17.92 12.15 -19.22
C LEU A 39 -18.67 10.85 -19.50
N PHE A 40 -18.63 9.90 -18.57
CA PHE A 40 -19.36 8.64 -18.63
C PHE A 40 -20.18 8.53 -17.35
N PRO A 41 -21.41 9.09 -17.33
CA PRO A 41 -22.35 8.88 -16.24
C PRO A 41 -22.78 7.41 -16.27
N VAL A 42 -21.91 6.54 -15.76
CA VAL A 42 -22.24 5.16 -15.48
C VAL A 42 -23.29 5.25 -14.39
N GLU A 43 -24.51 4.81 -14.69
CA GLU A 43 -25.54 4.63 -13.68
C GLU A 43 -24.91 3.88 -12.51
N THR A 44 -25.09 4.44 -11.32
CA THR A 44 -24.29 4.35 -10.09
C THR A 44 -24.00 2.94 -9.52
N ASN A 45 -24.25 1.88 -10.28
CA ASN A 45 -24.10 0.48 -9.91
C ASN A 45 -23.10 -0.31 -10.76
N TYR A 46 -22.54 0.23 -11.86
CA TYR A 46 -21.55 -0.51 -12.65
C TYR A 46 -20.10 -0.24 -12.20
N PRO A 47 -19.30 -1.29 -11.93
CA PRO A 47 -17.96 -1.14 -11.34
C PRO A 47 -16.88 -0.56 -12.26
N ILE A 48 -17.06 -0.63 -13.58
CA ILE A 48 -16.06 -0.22 -14.58
C ILE A 48 -16.77 0.51 -15.74
N PRO A 49 -16.17 1.59 -16.30
CA PRO A 49 -16.59 2.10 -17.60
C PRO A 49 -16.53 1.02 -18.71
N PRO A 50 -17.30 1.13 -19.81
CA PRO A 50 -17.36 0.10 -20.85
C PRO A 50 -15.98 -0.35 -21.37
N LEU A 51 -15.83 -1.66 -21.60
CA LEU A 51 -14.56 -2.33 -21.99
C LEU A 51 -13.85 -1.66 -23.19
N GLU A 52 -14.60 -1.11 -24.14
CA GLU A 52 -14.08 -0.41 -25.32
C GLU A 52 -13.20 0.81 -24.98
N LYS A 53 -13.30 1.33 -23.75
CA LYS A 53 -12.61 2.55 -23.28
C LYS A 53 -11.56 2.29 -22.19
N MET A 54 -11.32 1.02 -21.84
CA MET A 54 -10.25 0.62 -20.90
C MET A 54 -8.83 0.84 -21.44
N ASN A 55 -8.69 1.17 -22.73
CA ASN A 55 -7.42 1.37 -23.41
C ASN A 55 -6.56 2.49 -22.82
N VAL A 56 -7.17 3.47 -22.13
CA VAL A 56 -6.45 4.58 -21.48
C VAL A 56 -6.37 4.43 -19.95
N GLU A 57 -7.29 3.68 -19.33
CA GLU A 57 -7.31 3.48 -17.88
C GLU A 57 -6.17 2.57 -17.40
N ILE A 58 -5.90 1.48 -18.12
CA ILE A 58 -4.78 0.60 -17.79
C ILE A 58 -3.44 1.35 -17.89
N PRO A 59 -3.12 2.07 -18.98
CA PRO A 59 -1.92 2.90 -19.04
C PRO A 59 -1.87 3.98 -17.96
N ARG A 60 -2.99 4.64 -17.62
CA ARG A 60 -3.05 5.66 -16.56
C ARG A 60 -2.62 5.06 -15.21
N GLU A 61 -3.22 3.95 -14.82
CA GLU A 61 -2.88 3.24 -13.59
C GLU A 61 -1.42 2.77 -13.57
N ALA A 62 -0.92 2.25 -14.69
CA ALA A 62 0.48 1.86 -14.83
C ALA A 62 1.42 3.06 -14.68
N CYS A 63 1.09 4.19 -15.28
CA CYS A 63 1.83 5.45 -15.14
C CYS A 63 1.87 5.91 -13.68
N THR A 64 0.75 5.83 -12.95
CA THR A 64 0.71 6.16 -11.52
C THR A 64 1.67 5.29 -10.70
N ILE A 65 1.71 3.98 -10.93
CA ILE A 65 2.69 3.09 -10.26
C ILE A 65 4.13 3.50 -10.60
N VAL A 66 4.43 3.76 -11.88
CA VAL A 66 5.77 4.16 -12.34
C VAL A 66 6.19 5.48 -11.70
N MET A 67 5.29 6.45 -11.61
CA MET A 67 5.51 7.75 -10.99
C MET A 67 5.85 7.62 -9.50
N LEU A 68 5.08 6.82 -8.76
CA LEU A 68 5.35 6.53 -7.35
C LEU A 68 6.69 5.79 -7.16
N ALA A 69 7.00 4.82 -8.02
CA ALA A 69 8.26 4.10 -8.01
C ALA A 69 9.45 5.02 -8.29
N ALA A 70 9.34 5.92 -9.27
CA ALA A 70 10.38 6.87 -9.62
C ALA A 70 10.73 7.79 -8.43
N VAL A 71 9.74 8.41 -7.79
CA VAL A 71 9.97 9.29 -6.63
C VAL A 71 10.55 8.52 -5.43
N ALA A 72 10.11 7.29 -5.22
CA ALA A 72 10.68 6.41 -4.20
C ALA A 72 12.17 6.08 -4.45
N TRP A 73 12.54 5.84 -5.72
CA TRP A 73 13.94 5.55 -6.11
C TRP A 73 14.85 6.76 -6.02
N LEU A 74 14.33 7.95 -6.28
CA LEU A 74 15.06 9.21 -6.10
C LEU A 74 15.28 9.56 -4.62
N SER A 75 14.35 9.16 -3.75
CA SER A 75 14.38 9.51 -2.33
C SER A 75 15.22 8.54 -1.48
N GLY A 76 15.17 7.25 -1.80
CA GLY A 76 15.85 6.18 -1.05
C GLY A 76 17.33 6.00 -1.42
N ILE A 77 18.16 5.74 -0.39
CA ILE A 77 19.62 5.59 -0.52
C ILE A 77 19.99 4.16 -0.94
N ASN A 78 19.27 3.16 -0.45
CA ASN A 78 19.46 1.75 -0.75
C ASN A 78 18.14 1.09 -1.15
N TRP A 79 18.19 -0.11 -1.74
CA TRP A 79 17.00 -0.86 -2.19
C TRP A 79 15.89 -0.94 -1.12
N ARG A 80 16.23 -1.20 0.14
CA ARG A 80 15.25 -1.35 1.24
C ARG A 80 14.54 -0.04 1.53
N SER A 81 15.29 1.05 1.64
CA SER A 81 14.73 2.39 1.82
C SER A 81 13.88 2.85 0.64
N ARG A 82 14.26 2.48 -0.59
CA ARG A 82 13.49 2.78 -1.80
C ARG A 82 12.15 2.03 -1.78
N LEU A 83 12.17 0.75 -1.43
CA LEU A 83 10.95 -0.04 -1.29
C LEU A 83 10.03 0.50 -0.17
N ALA A 84 10.59 0.88 0.98
CA ALA A 84 9.83 1.52 2.05
C ALA A 84 9.22 2.86 1.62
N CYS A 85 9.99 3.69 0.91
CA CYS A 85 9.50 4.96 0.36
C CYS A 85 8.40 4.75 -0.69
N PHE A 86 8.47 3.68 -1.49
CA PHE A 86 7.43 3.34 -2.46
C PHE A 86 6.11 3.04 -1.77
N PHE A 87 6.10 2.14 -0.78
CA PHE A 87 4.88 1.81 -0.02
C PHE A 87 4.33 3.01 0.76
N PHE A 88 5.22 3.86 1.28
CA PHE A 88 4.82 5.12 1.92
C PHE A 88 4.14 6.07 0.94
N ALA A 89 4.73 6.29 -0.24
CA ALA A 89 4.13 7.12 -1.28
C ALA A 89 2.79 6.53 -1.76
N PHE A 90 2.73 5.22 -2.00
CA PHE A 90 1.54 4.49 -2.40
C PHE A 90 0.41 4.65 -1.37
N GLY A 91 0.69 4.44 -0.08
CA GLY A 91 -0.32 4.56 0.97
C GLY A 91 -0.85 5.99 1.14
N ILE A 92 0.01 7.00 1.01
CA ILE A 92 -0.43 8.40 1.06
C ILE A 92 -1.27 8.75 -0.17
N TRP A 93 -0.80 8.36 -1.36
CA TRP A 93 -1.52 8.58 -2.61
C TRP A 93 -2.93 8.00 -2.56
N ASP A 94 -3.07 6.76 -2.10
CA ASP A 94 -4.35 6.04 -2.02
C ASP A 94 -5.32 6.71 -1.02
N ILE A 95 -4.83 7.11 0.15
CA ILE A 95 -5.65 7.84 1.13
C ILE A 95 -6.12 9.18 0.56
N PHE A 96 -5.23 9.95 -0.06
CA PHE A 96 -5.57 11.29 -0.56
C PHE A 96 -6.39 11.27 -1.85
N TYR A 97 -6.33 10.18 -2.62
CA TYR A 97 -7.29 9.90 -3.68
C TYR A 97 -8.73 9.87 -3.13
N TYR A 98 -8.99 9.11 -2.07
CA TYR A 98 -10.32 9.06 -1.44
C TYR A 98 -10.71 10.36 -0.75
N VAL A 99 -9.76 11.04 -0.09
CA VAL A 99 -10.02 12.37 0.51
C VAL A 99 -10.43 13.38 -0.57
N GLY A 100 -9.75 13.39 -1.71
CA GLY A 100 -10.10 14.25 -2.85
C GLY A 100 -11.49 13.95 -3.39
N LEU A 101 -11.79 12.67 -3.65
CA LEU A 101 -13.12 12.26 -4.11
C LEU A 101 -14.22 12.70 -3.12
N GLN A 102 -13.99 12.49 -1.83
CA GLN A 102 -14.95 12.85 -0.79
C GLN A 102 -15.17 14.36 -0.72
N TRP A 103 -14.09 15.13 -0.82
CA TRP A 103 -14.16 16.58 -0.81
C TRP A 103 -14.99 17.10 -1.98
N TRP A 104 -14.67 16.71 -3.21
CA TRP A 104 -15.27 17.32 -4.40
C TRP A 104 -16.64 16.74 -4.79
N THR A 105 -16.94 15.51 -4.40
CA THR A 105 -18.15 14.81 -4.84
C THR A 105 -19.05 14.33 -3.71
N GLY A 106 -18.58 14.35 -2.46
CA GLY A 106 -19.29 13.73 -1.33
C GLY A 106 -19.31 12.20 -1.37
N TRP A 107 -18.58 11.57 -2.30
CA TRP A 107 -18.37 10.13 -2.38
C TRP A 107 -16.95 9.76 -1.92
N PRO A 108 -16.76 8.70 -1.10
CA PRO A 108 -17.76 7.74 -0.65
C PRO A 108 -18.58 8.24 0.55
N GLY A 109 -19.90 8.04 0.50
CA GLY A 109 -20.78 8.40 1.61
C GLY A 109 -20.47 7.64 2.92
N ARG A 110 -19.86 6.45 2.82
CA ARG A 110 -19.38 5.65 3.96
C ARG A 110 -18.09 4.93 3.56
N LEU A 111 -17.20 4.67 4.52
CA LEU A 111 -15.99 3.89 4.25
C LEU A 111 -16.26 2.44 3.84
N ILE A 112 -17.47 1.92 4.08
CA ILE A 112 -17.87 0.57 3.65
C ILE A 112 -18.38 0.52 2.21
N THR A 113 -18.52 1.67 1.54
CA THR A 113 -18.95 1.74 0.14
C THR A 113 -17.94 1.01 -0.74
N TRP A 114 -18.45 0.18 -1.65
CA TRP A 114 -17.64 -0.56 -2.61
C TRP A 114 -17.07 0.36 -3.68
N ASP A 115 -15.88 0.00 -4.14
CA ASP A 115 -15.17 0.68 -5.22
C ASP A 115 -14.38 -0.32 -6.09
N CYS A 116 -14.00 0.13 -7.28
CA CYS A 116 -13.00 -0.49 -8.12
C CYS A 116 -11.64 0.19 -7.87
N LEU A 117 -10.77 -0.50 -7.14
CA LEU A 117 -9.54 0.07 -6.58
C LEU A 117 -8.42 0.20 -7.61
N PHE A 118 -8.33 -0.80 -8.49
CA PHE A 118 -7.29 -0.91 -9.51
C PHE A 118 -7.75 -1.91 -10.57
N LEU A 119 -7.30 -1.78 -11.82
CA LEU A 119 -7.62 -2.68 -12.93
C LEU A 119 -6.51 -3.70 -13.22
N ILE A 120 -5.26 -3.41 -12.86
CA ILE A 120 -4.09 -4.25 -13.15
C ILE A 120 -3.79 -5.24 -12.00
N PRO A 121 -3.47 -6.52 -12.26
CA PRO A 121 -3.56 -7.22 -13.56
C PRO A 121 -5.01 -7.66 -13.88
N LYS A 122 -5.87 -7.64 -12.87
CA LYS A 122 -7.29 -7.94 -12.92
C LYS A 122 -8.00 -6.97 -11.95
N PRO A 123 -9.25 -6.53 -12.19
CA PRO A 123 -9.94 -5.60 -11.31
C PRO A 123 -9.96 -6.01 -9.83
N TRP A 124 -9.60 -5.07 -8.97
CA TRP A 124 -9.55 -5.18 -7.52
C TRP A 124 -10.81 -4.51 -6.98
N TYR A 125 -11.68 -5.26 -6.32
CA TYR A 125 -12.90 -4.71 -5.74
C TYR A 125 -12.90 -4.84 -4.23
N GLY A 126 -13.28 -3.77 -3.56
CA GLY A 126 -13.43 -3.79 -2.11
C GLY A 126 -14.13 -2.56 -1.58
N PRO A 127 -14.54 -2.60 -0.31
CA PRO A 127 -14.99 -1.41 0.40
C PRO A 127 -13.81 -0.46 0.61
N VAL A 128 -14.02 0.85 0.48
CA VAL A 128 -12.97 1.89 0.60
C VAL A 128 -12.13 1.76 1.88
N LEU A 129 -12.71 1.26 2.97
CA LEU A 129 -12.01 1.02 4.22
C LEU A 129 -10.85 0.02 4.07
N ALA A 130 -10.98 -1.00 3.22
CA ALA A 130 -9.97 -2.04 3.05
C ALA A 130 -8.63 -1.51 2.49
N PRO A 131 -8.57 -0.82 1.34
CA PRO A 131 -7.32 -0.22 0.86
C PRO A 131 -6.79 0.85 1.83
N VAL A 132 -7.66 1.67 2.45
CA VAL A 132 -7.23 2.68 3.43
C VAL A 132 -6.50 2.02 4.62
N LEU A 133 -6.98 0.89 5.14
CA LEU A 133 -6.31 0.16 6.23
C LEU A 133 -4.95 -0.40 5.80
N ILE A 134 -4.83 -0.92 4.58
CA ILE A 134 -3.56 -1.40 4.01
C ILE A 134 -2.60 -0.22 3.80
N SER A 135 -3.09 0.92 3.34
CA SER A 135 -2.35 2.17 3.16
C SER A 135 -1.81 2.70 4.49
N LEU A 136 -2.60 2.66 5.56
CA LEU A 136 -2.14 2.98 6.92
C LEU A 136 -1.03 2.02 7.38
N TYR A 137 -1.17 0.73 7.10
CA TYR A 137 -0.12 -0.25 7.37
C TYR A 137 1.19 0.10 6.64
N PHE A 138 1.13 0.42 5.34
CA PHE A 138 2.30 0.79 4.55
C PHE A 138 3.01 2.05 5.08
N VAL A 139 2.24 3.09 5.38
CA VAL A 139 2.77 4.34 5.95
C VAL A 139 3.40 4.08 7.32
N GLY A 140 2.70 3.35 8.20
CA GLY A 140 3.20 3.00 9.52
C GLY A 140 4.46 2.14 9.49
N ALA A 141 4.49 1.12 8.62
CA ALA A 141 5.63 0.23 8.44
C ALA A 141 6.88 0.99 7.96
N CYS A 142 6.74 1.88 6.97
CA CYS A 142 7.85 2.69 6.48
C CYS A 142 8.41 3.61 7.57
N CYS A 143 7.54 4.36 8.27
CA CYS A 143 7.92 5.20 9.40
C CYS A 143 8.62 4.39 10.50
N TRP A 144 8.15 3.16 10.76
CA TRP A 144 8.75 2.29 11.76
C TRP A 144 10.14 1.81 11.36
N VAL A 145 10.33 1.37 10.12
CA VAL A 145 11.62 0.94 9.55
C VAL A 145 12.64 2.07 9.67
N HIS A 146 12.32 3.26 9.14
CA HIS A 146 13.24 4.40 9.19
C HIS A 146 13.48 4.92 10.60
N GLY A 147 12.44 4.99 11.44
CA GLY A 147 12.59 5.37 12.85
C GLY A 147 13.50 4.41 13.63
N ARG A 148 13.58 3.14 13.23
CA ARG A 148 14.49 2.15 13.82
C ARG A 148 15.91 2.27 13.28
N GLU A 149 16.09 2.50 11.99
CA GLU A 149 17.40 2.78 11.38
C GLU A 149 18.04 4.01 12.04
N ILE A 150 17.28 5.10 12.21
CA ILE A 150 17.73 6.33 12.88
C ILE A 150 18.12 6.08 14.34
N ARG A 151 17.44 5.17 15.04
CA ARG A 151 17.80 4.81 16.43
C ARG A 151 18.99 3.84 16.53
N GLY A 152 19.63 3.50 15.41
CA GLY A 152 20.74 2.55 15.36
C GLY A 152 20.34 1.10 15.66
N LYS A 153 19.03 0.78 15.54
CA LYS A 153 18.47 -0.56 15.77
C LYS A 153 17.76 -1.07 14.49
N PRO A 154 18.47 -1.15 13.34
CA PRO A 154 17.85 -1.46 12.06
C PRO A 154 17.10 -2.80 12.09
N MET A 155 15.99 -2.89 11.35
CA MET A 155 15.26 -4.14 11.20
C MET A 155 16.05 -5.11 10.33
N ARG A 156 16.00 -6.39 10.67
CA ARG A 156 16.65 -7.43 9.87
C ARG A 156 15.71 -7.83 8.76
N PHE A 157 16.08 -7.52 7.52
CA PHE A 157 15.41 -8.05 6.32
C PHE A 157 15.79 -9.52 6.14
N SER A 158 15.26 -10.39 7.01
CA SER A 158 15.41 -11.84 6.90
C SER A 158 14.48 -12.39 5.80
N VAL A 159 14.81 -13.57 5.27
CA VAL A 159 13.93 -14.29 4.33
C VAL A 159 12.54 -14.49 4.94
N ALA A 160 12.46 -14.81 6.23
CA ALA A 160 11.17 -14.95 6.93
C ALA A 160 10.35 -13.65 6.93
N MET A 161 10.98 -12.49 7.13
CA MET A 161 10.28 -11.20 7.05
C MET A 161 9.82 -10.92 5.62
N VAL A 162 10.66 -11.13 4.62
CA VAL A 162 10.27 -10.92 3.21
C VAL A 162 9.12 -11.86 2.82
N LEU A 163 9.21 -13.14 3.18
CA LEU A 163 8.14 -14.12 2.92
C LEU A 163 6.85 -13.74 3.64
N SER A 164 6.90 -13.26 4.89
CA SER A 164 5.70 -12.81 5.59
C SER A 164 5.03 -11.63 4.89
N GLN A 165 5.80 -10.67 4.37
CA GLN A 165 5.24 -9.55 3.60
C GLN A 165 4.64 -10.02 2.27
N ALA A 166 5.32 -10.94 1.58
CA ALA A 166 4.81 -11.52 0.35
C ALA A 166 3.50 -12.30 0.58
N VAL A 167 3.43 -13.10 1.65
CA VAL A 167 2.21 -13.83 2.03
C VAL A 167 1.08 -12.86 2.40
N ALA A 168 1.37 -11.83 3.20
CA ALA A 168 0.39 -10.80 3.55
C ALA A 168 -0.17 -10.10 2.30
N PHE A 169 0.71 -9.68 1.38
CA PHE A 169 0.32 -9.07 0.12
C PHE A 169 -0.53 -10.01 -0.74
N SER A 170 -0.15 -11.28 -0.88
CA SER A 170 -0.93 -12.27 -1.64
C SER A 170 -2.32 -12.50 -1.04
N ILE A 171 -2.44 -12.55 0.29
CA ILE A 171 -3.73 -12.68 0.97
C ILE A 171 -4.61 -11.45 0.72
N TRP A 172 -4.05 -10.25 0.80
CA TRP A 172 -4.78 -9.02 0.47
C TRP A 172 -5.20 -8.97 -0.98
N TYR A 173 -4.31 -9.31 -1.91
CA TYR A 173 -4.64 -9.41 -3.33
C TYR A 173 -5.82 -10.37 -3.57
N LEU A 174 -5.77 -11.56 -2.97
CA LEU A 174 -6.87 -12.53 -3.07
C LEU A 174 -8.17 -11.98 -2.48
N SER A 175 -8.11 -11.20 -1.40
CA SER A 175 -9.30 -10.59 -0.79
C SER A 175 -10.04 -9.64 -1.74
N PHE A 176 -9.33 -8.99 -2.68
CA PHE A 176 -9.90 -8.06 -3.65
C PHE A 176 -10.33 -8.72 -4.96
N VAL A 177 -9.66 -9.80 -5.37
CA VAL A 177 -9.82 -10.39 -6.71
C VAL A 177 -10.72 -11.62 -6.74
N LYS A 178 -10.94 -12.29 -5.59
CA LYS A 178 -11.75 -13.53 -5.52
C LYS A 178 -13.12 -13.44 -6.21
N ASP A 179 -13.81 -12.30 -6.09
CA ASP A 179 -15.16 -12.09 -6.59
C ASP A 179 -15.18 -11.22 -7.85
N ALA A 180 -14.01 -10.91 -8.43
CA ALA A 180 -13.89 -9.90 -9.48
C ALA A 180 -14.67 -10.25 -10.76
N ASP A 181 -14.72 -11.52 -11.16
CA ASP A 181 -15.49 -11.93 -12.35
C ASP A 181 -16.99 -11.82 -12.13
N HIS A 182 -17.45 -12.13 -10.91
CA HIS A 182 -18.85 -11.99 -10.53
C HIS A 182 -19.25 -10.52 -10.46
N ILE A 183 -18.44 -9.69 -9.78
CA ILE A 183 -18.70 -8.25 -9.63
C ILE A 183 -18.70 -7.54 -10.98
N THR A 184 -17.77 -7.86 -11.87
CA THR A 184 -17.71 -7.24 -13.20
C THR A 184 -18.96 -7.53 -14.04
N LYS A 185 -19.58 -8.70 -13.86
CA LYS A 185 -20.79 -9.10 -14.60
C LYS A 185 -22.09 -8.61 -13.96
N ASN A 186 -22.17 -8.66 -12.64
CA ASN A 186 -23.43 -8.52 -11.90
C ASN A 186 -23.46 -7.29 -10.96
N GLY A 187 -22.39 -6.49 -10.93
CA GLY A 187 -22.22 -5.41 -9.97
C GLY A 187 -21.93 -5.90 -8.55
N TYR A 188 -22.07 -5.02 -7.56
CA TYR A 188 -21.73 -5.32 -6.16
C TYR A 188 -22.84 -6.06 -5.38
N ALA A 189 -24.01 -6.28 -5.99
CA ALA A 189 -25.19 -6.79 -5.30
C ALA A 189 -24.97 -8.23 -4.79
N GLY A 190 -25.30 -8.46 -3.51
CA GLY A 190 -25.17 -9.78 -2.88
C GLY A 190 -23.74 -10.21 -2.54
N VAL A 191 -22.73 -9.37 -2.81
CA VAL A 191 -21.33 -9.69 -2.51
C VAL A 191 -20.91 -9.15 -1.15
N THR A 192 -20.21 -9.98 -0.38
CA THR A 192 -19.63 -9.60 0.92
C THR A 192 -18.11 -9.65 0.85
N TYR A 193 -17.48 -8.57 1.28
CA TYR A 193 -16.02 -8.48 1.31
C TYR A 193 -15.45 -9.44 2.36
N SER A 194 -14.37 -10.14 2.02
CA SER A 194 -13.72 -11.09 2.95
C SER A 194 -12.83 -10.37 3.96
N TRP A 195 -13.45 -9.74 4.95
CA TRP A 195 -12.76 -9.18 6.12
C TRP A 195 -11.80 -10.16 6.80
N PRO A 196 -12.08 -11.47 6.92
CA PRO A 196 -11.12 -12.40 7.50
C PRO A 196 -9.79 -12.46 6.74
N LEU A 197 -9.80 -12.40 5.40
CA LEU A 197 -8.58 -12.37 4.61
C LEU A 197 -7.78 -11.09 4.87
N LEU A 198 -8.46 -9.93 4.91
CA LEU A 198 -7.82 -8.66 5.25
C LEU A 198 -7.12 -8.74 6.61
N ILE A 199 -7.81 -9.26 7.64
CA ILE A 199 -7.29 -9.38 9.01
C ILE A 199 -6.12 -10.36 9.06
N ILE A 200 -6.23 -11.53 8.43
CA ILE A 200 -5.14 -12.52 8.40
C ILE A 200 -3.91 -11.91 7.73
N GLY A 201 -4.07 -11.23 6.59
CA GLY A 201 -2.98 -10.53 5.91
C GLY A 201 -2.31 -9.50 6.83
N ALA A 202 -3.10 -8.70 7.54
CA ALA A 202 -2.58 -7.71 8.50
C ALA A 202 -1.82 -8.37 9.67
N VAL A 203 -2.35 -9.44 10.25
CA VAL A 203 -1.70 -10.18 11.33
C VAL A 203 -0.36 -10.76 10.85
N VAL A 204 -0.33 -11.39 9.67
CA VAL A 204 0.90 -11.95 9.09
C VAL A 204 1.93 -10.86 8.82
N GLY A 205 1.52 -9.74 8.22
CA GLY A 205 2.39 -8.61 7.91
C GLY A 205 2.99 -7.97 9.17
N ILE A 206 2.16 -7.68 10.17
CA ILE A 206 2.58 -7.09 11.45
C ILE A 206 3.51 -8.05 12.20
N ALA A 207 3.16 -9.34 12.29
CA ALA A 207 3.99 -10.35 12.95
C ALA A 207 5.36 -10.46 12.26
N GLY A 208 5.39 -10.43 10.93
CA GLY A 208 6.60 -10.42 10.12
C GLY A 208 7.55 -9.26 10.44
N LEU A 209 7.02 -8.03 10.45
CA LEU A 209 7.77 -6.83 10.83
C LEU A 209 8.25 -6.92 12.27
N TRP A 210 7.39 -7.38 13.19
CA TRP A 210 7.76 -7.51 14.59
C TRP A 210 8.88 -8.53 14.82
N LEU A 211 8.84 -9.70 14.16
CA LEU A 211 9.91 -10.69 14.22
C LEU A 211 11.25 -10.13 13.71
N ALA A 212 11.22 -9.27 12.69
CA ALA A 212 12.42 -8.58 12.19
C ALA A 212 13.04 -7.57 13.17
N THR A 213 12.36 -7.26 14.28
CA THR A 213 12.91 -6.43 15.36
C THR A 213 13.67 -7.22 16.43
N ARG A 214 13.52 -8.54 16.47
CA ARG A 214 14.14 -9.39 17.50
C ARG A 214 15.65 -9.55 17.24
N PRO A 215 16.50 -9.55 18.29
CA PRO A 215 17.92 -9.86 18.15
C PRO A 215 18.10 -11.27 17.57
N ALA A 216 19.21 -11.51 16.87
CA ALA A 216 19.58 -12.88 16.50
C ALA A 216 19.55 -13.73 17.77
N ARG A 217 18.90 -14.91 17.74
CA ARG A 217 19.25 -15.93 18.73
C ARG A 217 20.75 -16.07 18.60
N ALA A 218 21.50 -15.70 19.63
CA ALA A 218 22.88 -16.10 19.74
C ALA A 218 22.84 -17.62 19.64
N THR A 219 23.28 -18.17 18.51
CA THR A 219 23.53 -19.60 18.42
C THR A 219 24.41 -19.90 19.62
N VAL A 220 23.92 -20.74 20.52
CA VAL A 220 24.66 -21.17 21.69
C VAL A 220 25.88 -21.94 21.17
N VAL A 221 26.96 -21.22 20.87
CA VAL A 221 28.27 -21.76 20.50
C VAL A 221 29.09 -22.02 21.79
N LEU A 222 28.49 -21.84 22.97
CA LEU A 222 29.16 -22.01 24.26
C LEU A 222 28.76 -23.30 25.01
N ALA A 223 28.13 -24.28 24.37
CA ALA A 223 27.80 -25.55 25.02
C ALA A 223 28.66 -26.75 24.56
N SER A 224 29.50 -26.62 23.51
CA SER A 224 30.42 -27.69 23.10
C SER A 224 31.90 -27.35 23.27
N ALA A 225 32.25 -26.15 23.74
CA ALA A 225 33.63 -25.73 23.98
C ALA A 225 34.04 -25.81 25.47
N ALA A 226 33.20 -26.41 26.32
CA ALA A 226 33.45 -26.64 27.73
C ALA A 226 33.43 -28.15 28.09
N ALA A 227 33.52 -29.01 27.08
CA ALA A 227 33.53 -30.47 27.23
C ALA A 227 34.85 -31.11 26.73
N ASP A 228 35.87 -30.30 26.45
CA ASP A 228 37.24 -30.72 26.15
C ASP A 228 38.16 -30.47 27.35
#